data_AF-A0A2K6PJA4-F1
#
_entry.id   AF-A0A2K6PJA4-F1
#
_cell.length_a   1.000
_cell.length_b   1.000
_cell.length_c   1.000
_cell.angle_alpha   90.00
_cell.angle_beta   90.00
_cell.angle_gamma   90.00
#
_symmetry.space_group_name_H-M   'P 1'
#
loop_
_entity.id
_entity.type
_entity.pdbx_description
1 polymer ?
#
loop_
_entity_poly.entity_id
_entity_poly.type
_entity_poly.pdbx_seq_one_letter_code
_entity_poly.pdbx_strand_id
1 'polypeptide(L)'
;MSVRTLPLLFLNLGGEMLYILDQRLRAQNIPGDKARKVLNDIISTMFNRKFMEELFKPQELYSKKALRTVYERLAHASIMKLNQASMDKLYDLMTMAFKYQVLLCPRPKDVLLVTFNHLDTIKGFIQDSPTILQQVDETFRQLTEIYGGLSAGEFQLIRQTLLIFFQDLHIRRECFWKHILEFCTWAK
;
A
#
# COMPACT_ATOMS: atom_id res chain seq x y z
N MET A 1 -16.47 2.15 -14.35
CA MET A 1 -15.40 2.02 -13.33
C MET A 1 -14.08 2.27 -14.03
N SER A 2 -13.05 2.78 -13.33
CA SER A 2 -11.74 3.02 -13.95
C SER A 2 -10.87 1.75 -13.94
N VAL A 3 -10.40 1.34 -15.11
CA VAL A 3 -9.50 0.19 -15.34
C VAL A 3 -8.04 0.47 -14.97
N ARG A 4 -7.73 1.68 -14.50
CA ARG A 4 -6.40 2.10 -14.04
C ARG A 4 -6.35 2.28 -12.52
N THR A 5 -7.32 1.74 -11.78
CA THR A 5 -7.40 1.94 -10.33
C THR A 5 -6.55 0.92 -9.56
N LEU A 6 -6.38 -0.29 -10.12
CA LEU A 6 -5.76 -1.41 -9.42
C LEU A 6 -4.31 -1.12 -8.95
N PRO A 7 -3.41 -0.53 -9.76
CA PRO A 7 -2.05 -0.25 -9.30
C PRO A 7 -2.02 0.70 -8.11
N LEU A 8 -2.85 1.76 -8.12
CA LEU A 8 -2.93 2.69 -6.99
C LEU A 8 -3.50 1.97 -5.76
N LEU A 9 -4.59 1.22 -5.90
CA LEU A 9 -5.16 0.47 -4.77
C LEU A 9 -4.12 -0.47 -4.14
N PHE A 10 -3.38 -1.21 -4.97
CA PHE A 10 -2.37 -2.16 -4.52
C PHE A 10 -1.17 -1.46 -3.87
N LEU A 11 -0.60 -0.45 -4.51
CA LEU A 11 0.60 0.21 -3.99
C LEU A 11 0.34 0.94 -2.66
N ASN A 12 -0.78 1.65 -2.54
CA ASN A 12 -1.10 2.36 -1.29
C ASN A 12 -1.40 1.40 -0.14
N LEU A 13 -2.19 0.35 -0.37
CA LEU A 13 -2.45 -0.66 0.67
C LEU A 13 -1.17 -1.40 1.08
N GLY A 14 -0.30 -1.73 0.13
CA GLY A 14 1.01 -2.32 0.43
C GLY A 14 1.93 -1.37 1.21
N GLY A 15 1.87 -0.07 0.94
CA GLY A 15 2.54 0.95 1.76
C GLY A 15 2.05 0.97 3.20
N GLU A 16 0.72 1.02 3.40
CA GLU A 16 0.12 0.93 4.74
C GLU A 16 0.51 -0.36 5.48
N MET A 17 0.55 -1.49 4.75
CA MET A 17 1.00 -2.76 5.31
C MET A 17 2.42 -2.65 5.86
N LEU A 18 3.35 -2.10 5.06
CA LEU A 18 4.75 -1.97 5.45
C LEU A 18 4.91 -1.04 6.66
N TYR A 19 4.15 0.04 6.75
CA TYR A 19 4.14 0.93 7.92
C TYR A 19 3.71 0.21 9.20
N ILE A 20 2.58 -0.50 9.14
CA ILE A 20 2.05 -1.23 10.30
C ILE A 20 3.03 -2.34 10.72
N LEU A 21 3.66 -3.01 9.75
CA LEU A 21 4.64 -4.06 10.04
C LEU A 21 5.94 -3.50 10.62
N ASP A 22 6.48 -2.40 10.10
CA ASP A 22 7.67 -1.74 10.66
C ASP A 22 7.41 -1.31 12.11
N GLN A 23 6.29 -0.63 12.36
CA GLN A 23 5.89 -0.23 13.72
C GLN A 23 5.77 -1.44 14.66
N ARG A 24 5.16 -2.54 14.19
CA ARG A 24 5.02 -3.78 14.98
C ARG A 24 6.38 -4.40 15.29
N LEU A 25 7.30 -4.45 14.34
CA LEU A 25 8.64 -4.99 14.52
C LEU A 25 9.43 -4.16 15.54
N ARG A 26 9.32 -2.82 15.47
CA ARG A 26 9.92 -1.90 16.46
C ARG A 26 9.32 -2.08 17.85
N ALA A 27 8.00 -2.15 17.96
CA ALA A 27 7.31 -2.34 19.24
C ALA A 27 7.65 -3.67 19.93
N GLN A 28 8.00 -4.69 19.14
CA GLN A 28 8.48 -5.99 19.64
C GLN A 28 9.99 -6.02 19.92
N ASN A 29 10.69 -4.90 19.74
CA ASN A 29 12.15 -4.79 19.87
C ASN A 29 12.90 -5.85 19.03
N ILE A 30 12.40 -6.14 17.82
CA ILE A 30 13.08 -7.06 16.91
C ILE A 30 14.42 -6.44 16.51
N PRO A 31 15.54 -7.19 16.53
CA PRO A 31 16.84 -6.68 16.09
C PRO A 31 16.76 -6.08 14.68
N GLY A 32 17.39 -4.93 14.49
CA GLY A 32 17.33 -4.16 13.24
C GLY A 32 17.59 -5.03 12.00
N ASP A 33 18.63 -5.86 12.02
CA ASP A 33 18.97 -6.75 10.89
C ASP A 33 17.84 -7.71 10.51
N LYS A 34 17.14 -8.26 11.51
CA LYS A 34 16.01 -9.16 11.29
C LYS A 34 14.78 -8.41 10.78
N ALA A 35 14.49 -7.24 11.35
CA ALA A 35 13.40 -6.40 10.90
C ALA A 35 13.61 -5.94 9.45
N ARG A 36 14.82 -5.52 9.11
CA ARG A 36 15.24 -5.16 7.74
C ARG A 36 15.07 -6.31 6.77
N LYS A 37 15.52 -7.51 7.13
CA LYS A 37 15.33 -8.71 6.30
C LYS A 37 13.84 -9.00 6.04
N VAL A 38 13.00 -8.91 7.08
CA VAL A 38 11.55 -9.10 6.94
C VAL A 38 10.95 -8.10 5.96
N LEU A 39 11.27 -6.81 6.08
CA LEU A 39 10.75 -5.78 5.17
C LEU A 39 11.29 -5.97 3.74
N ASN A 40 12.58 -6.22 3.57
CA ASN A 40 13.18 -6.46 2.25
C ASN A 40 12.56 -7.67 1.53
N ASP A 41 12.27 -8.77 2.24
CA ASP A 41 11.64 -9.96 1.65
C ASP A 41 10.21 -9.66 1.14
N ILE A 42 9.44 -8.87 1.91
CA ILE A 42 8.09 -8.44 1.53
C ILE A 42 8.15 -7.49 0.34
N ILE A 43 9.01 -6.47 0.39
CA ILE A 43 9.16 -5.46 -0.69
C ILE A 43 9.64 -6.15 -1.98
N SER A 44 10.62 -7.04 -1.90
CA SER A 44 11.11 -7.81 -3.06
C SER A 44 10.00 -8.61 -3.74
N THR A 45 9.12 -9.23 -2.93
CA THR A 45 7.98 -9.99 -3.46
C THR A 45 6.91 -9.06 -4.04
N MET A 46 6.62 -7.96 -3.35
CA MET A 46 5.63 -6.97 -3.76
C MET A 46 6.01 -6.32 -5.10
N PHE A 47 7.28 -5.93 -5.27
CA PHE A 47 7.81 -5.25 -6.46
C PHE A 47 8.44 -6.19 -7.48
N ASN A 48 8.05 -7.48 -7.45
CA ASN A 48 8.49 -8.42 -8.47
C ASN A 48 8.11 -7.91 -9.87
N ARG A 49 9.10 -7.83 -10.76
CA ARG A 49 8.94 -7.26 -12.10
C ARG A 49 7.77 -7.85 -12.89
N LYS A 50 7.63 -9.18 -12.94
CA LYS A 50 6.55 -9.83 -13.69
C LYS A 50 5.18 -9.49 -13.10
N PHE A 51 5.10 -9.44 -11.77
CA PHE A 51 3.87 -9.08 -11.09
C PHE A 51 3.49 -7.61 -11.36
N MET A 52 4.45 -6.68 -11.28
CA MET A 52 4.23 -5.27 -11.59
C MET A 52 3.80 -5.08 -13.05
N GLU A 53 4.46 -5.73 -14.01
CA GLU A 53 4.07 -5.69 -15.42
C GLU A 53 2.61 -6.13 -15.64
N GLU A 54 2.14 -7.18 -14.96
CA GLU A 54 0.73 -7.59 -15.01
C GLU A 54 -0.21 -6.64 -14.26
N LEU A 55 0.22 -6.10 -13.11
CA LEU A 55 -0.57 -5.18 -12.29
C LEU A 55 -0.92 -3.90 -13.05
N PHE A 56 0.03 -3.35 -13.80
CA PHE A 56 -0.12 -2.10 -14.54
C PHE A 56 -0.93 -2.21 -15.85
N LYS A 57 -1.27 -3.43 -16.29
CA LYS A 57 -2.20 -3.60 -17.41
C LYS A 57 -3.58 -3.04 -17.05
N PRO A 58 -4.26 -2.34 -17.97
CA PRO A 58 -5.63 -1.89 -17.76
C PRO A 58 -6.55 -3.07 -17.43
N GLN A 59 -7.11 -3.10 -16.22
CA GLN A 59 -7.94 -4.19 -15.74
C GLN A 59 -8.89 -3.74 -14.62
N GLU A 60 -9.94 -4.51 -14.39
CA GLU A 60 -10.86 -4.30 -13.27
C GLU A 60 -10.18 -4.61 -11.93
N LEU A 61 -10.76 -4.07 -10.85
CA LEU A 61 -10.29 -4.36 -9.50
C LEU A 61 -10.47 -5.84 -9.17
N TYR A 62 -9.53 -6.39 -8.40
CA TYR A 62 -9.71 -7.68 -7.76
C TYR A 62 -10.92 -7.65 -6.81
N SER A 63 -11.58 -8.80 -6.66
CA SER A 63 -12.56 -8.95 -5.58
C SER A 63 -11.89 -8.74 -4.22
N LYS A 64 -12.65 -8.25 -3.23
CA LYS A 64 -12.15 -8.03 -1.86
C LYS A 64 -11.48 -9.28 -1.29
N LYS A 65 -12.03 -10.46 -1.56
CA LYS A 65 -11.48 -11.76 -1.15
C LYS A 65 -10.14 -12.06 -1.85
N ALA A 66 -10.07 -11.87 -3.18
CA ALA A 66 -8.84 -12.11 -3.93
C ALA A 66 -7.72 -11.15 -3.49
N LEU A 67 -8.02 -9.85 -3.35
CA LEU A 67 -7.06 -8.85 -2.90
C LEU A 67 -6.52 -9.19 -1.50
N ARG A 68 -7.41 -9.60 -0.59
CA ARG A 68 -7.03 -10.05 0.74
C ARG A 68 -6.07 -11.25 0.71
N THR A 69 -6.35 -12.26 -0.12
CA THR A 69 -5.45 -13.41 -0.28
C THR A 69 -4.08 -13.02 -0.83
N VAL A 70 -4.00 -12.01 -1.72
CA VAL A 70 -2.72 -11.47 -2.18
C VAL A 70 -1.92 -10.89 -1.01
N TYR A 71 -2.54 -10.08 -0.14
CA TYR A 71 -1.85 -9.51 1.02
C TYR A 71 -1.47 -10.54 2.09
N GLU A 72 -2.30 -11.57 2.31
CA GLU A 72 -1.94 -12.69 3.18
C GLU A 72 -0.66 -13.38 2.67
N ARG A 73 -0.57 -13.62 1.36
CA ARG A 73 0.65 -14.20 0.75
C ARG A 73 1.86 -13.26 0.86
N LEU A 74 1.68 -11.96 0.66
CA LEU A 74 2.77 -10.98 0.78
C LEU A 74 3.30 -10.90 2.22
N ALA A 75 2.42 -10.82 3.22
CA ALA A 75 2.83 -10.73 4.61
C ALA A 75 3.59 -11.99 5.09
N HIS A 76 3.25 -13.16 4.52
CA HIS A 76 3.93 -14.44 4.78
C HIS A 76 5.06 -14.76 3.79
N ALA A 77 5.43 -13.83 2.91
CA ALA A 77 6.60 -14.00 2.04
C ALA A 77 7.92 -13.95 2.83
N SER A 78 7.91 -13.28 3.99
CA SER A 78 9.03 -13.26 4.93
C SER A 78 8.97 -14.40 5.95
N ILE A 79 10.03 -14.54 6.75
CA ILE A 79 10.06 -15.50 7.87
C ILE A 79 9.01 -15.21 8.96
N MET A 80 8.49 -13.98 9.03
CA MET A 80 7.50 -13.58 10.02
C MET A 80 6.15 -14.27 9.73
N LYS A 81 5.64 -14.99 10.73
CA LYS A 81 4.32 -15.64 10.66
C LYS A 81 3.29 -14.86 11.45
N LEU A 82 2.29 -14.34 10.76
CA LEU A 82 1.10 -13.73 11.38
C LEU A 82 0.01 -14.78 11.52
N ASN A 83 -0.62 -14.85 12.69
CA ASN A 83 -1.82 -15.66 12.89
C ASN A 83 -3.04 -15.00 12.21
N GLN A 84 -4.14 -15.75 12.08
CA GLN A 84 -5.34 -15.26 11.38
C GLN A 84 -5.88 -13.96 11.98
N ALA A 85 -6.00 -13.88 13.30
CA ALA A 85 -6.50 -12.68 13.99
C ALA A 85 -5.60 -11.45 13.73
N SER A 86 -4.29 -11.63 13.65
CA SER A 86 -3.34 -10.56 13.34
C SER A 86 -3.43 -10.14 11.88
N MET A 87 -3.63 -11.10 10.96
CA MET A 87 -3.85 -10.80 9.54
C MET A 87 -5.16 -10.04 9.31
N ASP A 88 -6.24 -10.44 10.00
CA ASP A 88 -7.53 -9.73 9.96
C ASP A 88 -7.36 -8.27 10.39
N LYS A 89 -6.71 -8.07 11.54
CA LYS A 89 -6.45 -6.72 12.07
C LYS A 89 -5.55 -5.89 11.16
N LEU A 90 -4.51 -6.50 10.59
CA LEU A 90 -3.61 -5.83 9.64
C LEU A 90 -4.40 -5.32 8.42
N TYR A 91 -5.22 -6.18 7.82
CA TYR A 91 -6.02 -5.81 6.64
C TYR A 91 -7.07 -4.74 6.95
N ASP A 92 -7.72 -4.83 8.11
CA ASP A 92 -8.65 -3.81 8.59
C ASP A 92 -7.97 -2.44 8.76
N LEU A 93 -6.77 -2.41 9.35
CA LEU A 93 -5.99 -1.18 9.54
C LEU A 93 -5.53 -0.58 8.20
N MET A 94 -4.99 -1.40 7.29
CA MET A 94 -4.56 -0.95 5.96
C MET A 94 -5.70 -0.31 5.17
N THR A 95 -6.85 -1.00 5.10
CA THR A 95 -8.01 -0.51 4.35
C THR A 95 -8.62 0.73 4.99
N MET A 96 -8.60 0.82 6.32
CA MET A 96 -9.04 1.98 7.07
C MET A 96 -8.16 3.21 6.84
N ALA A 97 -6.84 3.05 6.95
CA ALA A 97 -5.87 4.14 6.76
C ALA A 97 -5.94 4.70 5.34
N PHE A 98 -5.88 3.82 4.32
CA PHE A 98 -5.93 4.27 2.94
C PHE A 98 -7.29 4.86 2.55
N LYS A 99 -8.42 4.28 3.00
CA LYS A 99 -9.75 4.88 2.80
C LYS A 99 -9.80 6.31 3.33
N TYR A 100 -9.22 6.54 4.50
CA TYR A 100 -9.17 7.88 5.08
C TYR A 100 -8.32 8.85 4.27
N GLN A 101 -7.14 8.45 3.80
CA GLN A 101 -6.31 9.27 2.92
C GLN A 101 -7.06 9.66 1.63
N VAL A 102 -7.79 8.73 1.02
CA VAL A 102 -8.62 9.00 -0.18
C VAL A 102 -9.76 9.99 0.11
N LEU A 103 -10.37 9.92 1.30
CA LEU A 103 -11.39 10.88 1.73
C LEU A 103 -10.82 12.27 1.96
N LEU A 104 -9.60 12.37 2.51
CA LEU A 104 -8.94 13.64 2.79
C LEU A 104 -8.34 14.32 1.55
N CYS A 105 -8.16 13.61 0.43
CA CYS A 105 -7.65 14.21 -0.81
C CYS A 105 -8.53 15.39 -1.27
N PRO A 106 -8.04 16.64 -1.27
CA PRO A 106 -8.83 17.78 -1.72
C PRO A 106 -9.15 17.69 -3.21
N ARG A 107 -8.16 17.28 -4.02
CA ARG A 107 -8.31 17.07 -5.46
C ARG A 107 -8.15 15.59 -5.80
N PRO A 108 -8.85 15.06 -6.83
CA PRO A 108 -8.75 13.65 -7.20
C PRO A 108 -7.34 13.20 -7.57
N LYS A 109 -6.55 14.10 -8.17
CA LYS A 109 -5.13 13.84 -8.50
C LYS A 109 -4.24 13.65 -7.28
N ASP A 110 -4.65 14.13 -6.11
CA ASP A 110 -3.85 14.03 -4.89
C ASP A 110 -3.74 12.56 -4.41
N VAL A 111 -4.62 11.66 -4.89
CA VAL A 111 -4.47 10.20 -4.68
C VAL A 111 -3.15 9.68 -5.24
N LEU A 112 -2.69 10.21 -6.38
CA LEU A 112 -1.39 9.83 -6.94
C LEU A 112 -0.23 10.33 -6.05
N LEU A 113 -0.37 11.51 -5.45
CA LEU A 113 0.63 12.03 -4.50
C LEU A 113 0.73 11.15 -3.26
N VAL A 114 -0.40 10.65 -2.75
CA VAL A 114 -0.40 9.65 -1.66
C VAL A 114 0.43 8.43 -2.06
N THR A 115 0.24 7.92 -3.28
CA THR A 115 1.01 6.77 -3.80
C THR A 115 2.50 7.07 -3.90
N PHE A 116 2.88 8.26 -4.36
CA PHE A 116 4.29 8.64 -4.38
C PHE A 116 4.89 8.74 -2.99
N ASN A 117 4.16 9.25 -2.00
CA ASN A 117 4.61 9.29 -0.61
C ASN A 117 4.82 7.89 -0.03
N HIS A 118 3.93 6.93 -0.34
CA HIS A 118 4.14 5.53 0.01
C HIS A 118 5.39 4.97 -0.65
N LEU A 119 5.58 5.18 -1.94
CA LEU A 119 6.78 4.68 -2.64
C LEU A 119 8.07 5.27 -2.07
N ASP A 120 8.10 6.57 -1.78
CA ASP A 120 9.27 7.23 -1.20
C ASP A 120 9.61 6.65 0.18
N THR A 121 8.61 6.45 1.03
CA THR A 121 8.83 5.85 2.36
C THR A 121 9.25 4.38 2.24
N ILE A 122 8.69 3.63 1.27
CA ILE A 122 9.12 2.26 0.97
C ILE A 122 10.61 2.22 0.58
N LYS A 123 11.09 3.18 -0.22
CA LYS A 123 12.52 3.29 -0.52
C LYS A 123 13.35 3.47 0.74
N GLY A 124 12.86 4.24 1.72
CA GLY A 124 13.49 4.42 3.03
C GLY A 124 13.61 3.13 3.85
N PHE A 125 12.75 2.13 3.63
CA PHE A 125 12.86 0.81 4.28
C PHE A 125 13.90 -0.10 3.64
N ILE A 126 14.23 0.12 2.36
CA ILE A 126 15.18 -0.72 1.62
C ILE A 126 16.59 -0.38 2.09
N GLN A 127 17.31 -1.39 2.56
CA GLN A 127 18.73 -1.28 2.89
C GLN A 127 19.51 -2.41 2.23
N ASP A 128 20.72 -2.07 1.77
CA ASP A 128 21.71 -3.01 1.20
C ASP A 128 21.19 -3.89 0.05
N SER A 129 20.20 -3.41 -0.71
CA SER A 129 19.60 -4.15 -1.83
C SER A 129 19.33 -3.25 -3.04
N PRO A 130 20.34 -3.00 -3.91
CA PRO A 130 20.20 -2.13 -5.06
C PRO A 130 19.18 -2.65 -6.09
N THR A 131 19.02 -3.97 -6.18
CA THR A 131 18.04 -4.59 -7.08
C THR A 131 16.60 -4.24 -6.71
N ILE A 132 16.26 -4.29 -5.41
CA ILE A 132 14.91 -3.95 -4.95
C ILE A 132 14.67 -2.44 -5.14
N LEU A 133 15.67 -1.61 -4.82
CA LEU A 133 15.59 -0.17 -5.04
C LEU A 133 15.29 0.16 -6.51
N GLN A 134 16.00 -0.49 -7.44
CA GLN A 134 15.77 -0.33 -8.88
C GLN A 134 14.34 -0.74 -9.30
N GLN A 135 13.77 -1.79 -8.70
CA GLN A 135 12.39 -2.21 -8.99
C GLN A 135 11.36 -1.17 -8.51
N VAL A 136 11.57 -0.57 -7.34
CA VAL A 136 10.71 0.50 -6.83
C VAL A 136 10.86 1.77 -7.67
N ASP A 137 12.07 2.12 -8.08
CA ASP A 137 12.33 3.25 -9.00
C ASP A 137 11.65 3.06 -10.36
N GLU A 138 11.67 1.85 -10.90
CA GLU A 138 10.98 1.52 -12.14
C GLU A 138 9.46 1.66 -12.00
N THR A 139 8.90 1.22 -10.87
CA THR A 139 7.47 1.42 -10.57
C THR A 139 7.12 2.91 -10.46
N PHE A 140 8.01 3.72 -9.89
CA PHE A 140 7.84 5.18 -9.83
C PHE A 140 7.80 5.81 -11.23
N ARG A 141 8.70 5.40 -12.14
CA ARG A 141 8.71 5.83 -13.54
C ARG A 141 7.41 5.44 -14.25
N GLN A 142 6.98 4.19 -14.13
CA GLN A 142 5.74 3.70 -14.75
C GLN A 142 4.50 4.45 -14.27
N LEU A 143 4.40 4.76 -12.96
CA LEU A 143 3.33 5.61 -12.44
C LEU A 143 3.35 7.01 -13.07
N THR A 144 4.52 7.61 -13.21
CA THR A 144 4.65 8.95 -13.80
C THR A 144 4.22 8.94 -15.26
N GLU A 145 4.62 7.93 -16.03
CA GLU A 145 4.26 7.78 -17.45
C GLU A 145 2.76 7.52 -17.65
N ILE A 146 2.18 6.61 -16.85
CA ILE A 146 0.78 6.18 -17.03
C ILE A 146 -0.20 7.23 -16.48
N TYR A 147 0.11 7.84 -15.34
CA TYR A 147 -0.81 8.72 -14.63
C TYR A 147 -0.53 10.22 -14.86
N GLY A 148 0.68 10.58 -15.32
CA GLY A 148 1.08 11.97 -15.51
C GLY A 148 0.27 12.73 -16.55
N GLY A 149 -0.25 12.04 -17.57
CA GLY A 149 -1.09 12.62 -18.62
C GLY A 149 -2.60 12.57 -18.36
N LEU A 150 -3.05 12.01 -17.23
CA LEU A 150 -4.48 11.81 -16.98
C LEU A 150 -5.20 13.13 -16.68
N SER A 151 -6.40 13.24 -17.22
CA SER A 151 -7.29 14.36 -16.95
C SER A 151 -7.86 14.33 -15.52
N ALA A 152 -8.35 15.46 -15.05
CA ALA A 152 -9.05 15.53 -13.75
C ALA A 152 -10.28 14.60 -13.69
N GLY A 153 -10.96 14.39 -14.83
CA GLY A 153 -12.10 13.47 -14.94
C GLY A 153 -11.68 12.02 -14.75
N GLU A 154 -10.57 11.59 -15.35
CA GLU A 154 -10.03 10.24 -15.15
C GLU A 154 -9.60 10.02 -13.70
N PHE A 155 -8.95 10.99 -13.06
CA PHE A 155 -8.65 10.92 -11.63
C PHE A 155 -9.91 10.87 -10.76
N GLN A 156 -10.97 11.59 -11.14
CA GLN A 156 -12.25 11.51 -10.44
C GLN A 156 -12.87 10.11 -10.55
N LEU A 157 -12.80 9.48 -11.72
CA LEU A 157 -13.26 8.10 -11.92
C LEU A 157 -12.44 7.10 -11.09
N ILE A 158 -11.11 7.28 -11.01
CA ILE A 158 -10.24 6.49 -10.13
C ILE A 158 -10.68 6.66 -8.66
N ARG A 159 -10.82 7.90 -8.20
CA ARG A 159 -11.24 8.20 -6.82
C ARG A 159 -12.59 7.58 -6.50
N GLN A 160 -13.57 7.72 -7.38
CA GLN A 160 -14.89 7.10 -7.23
C GLN A 160 -14.78 5.57 -7.15
N THR A 161 -13.97 4.96 -8.03
CA THR A 161 -13.74 3.51 -8.05
C THR A 161 -13.14 3.02 -6.72
N LEU A 162 -12.18 3.76 -6.14
CA LEU A 162 -11.64 3.49 -4.81
C LEU A 162 -12.71 3.62 -3.71
N LEU A 163 -13.49 4.70 -3.71
CA LEU A 163 -14.52 4.92 -2.69
C LEU A 163 -15.61 3.84 -2.72
N ILE A 164 -16.03 3.40 -3.91
CA ILE A 164 -16.96 2.28 -4.09
C ILE A 164 -16.34 0.99 -3.52
N PHE A 165 -15.07 0.72 -3.83
CA PHE A 165 -14.37 -0.44 -3.29
C PHE A 165 -14.42 -0.47 -1.74
N PHE A 166 -14.28 0.69 -1.10
CA PHE A 166 -14.28 0.85 0.36
C PHE A 166 -15.65 0.99 1.03
N GLN A 167 -16.76 1.05 0.27
CA GLN A 167 -18.09 1.40 0.79
C GLN A 167 -18.58 0.42 1.87
N ASP A 168 -18.49 -0.90 1.63
CA ASP A 168 -19.01 -1.92 2.56
C ASP A 168 -18.00 -2.40 3.60
N LEU A 169 -16.83 -1.77 3.69
CA LEU A 169 -15.88 -2.09 4.76
C LEU A 169 -16.31 -1.35 6.03
N HIS A 170 -17.00 -2.07 6.92
CA HIS A 170 -17.40 -1.58 8.24
C HIS A 170 -16.17 -1.53 9.15
N ILE A 171 -15.71 -0.32 9.43
CA ILE A 171 -14.48 -0.06 10.17
C ILE A 171 -14.83 0.23 11.65
N ARG A 172 -14.27 -0.55 12.57
CA ARG A 172 -14.35 -0.27 14.02
C ARG A 172 -13.50 0.96 14.36
N ARG A 173 -14.15 2.09 14.62
CA ARG A 173 -13.53 3.43 14.84
C ARG A 173 -12.53 3.48 16.00
N GLU A 174 -12.62 2.58 16.97
CA GLU A 174 -11.80 2.60 18.19
C GLU A 174 -10.33 2.24 17.95
N CYS A 175 -10.00 1.43 16.93
CA CYS A 175 -8.60 1.16 16.56
C CYS A 175 -7.95 2.31 15.77
N PHE A 176 -8.75 3.17 15.14
CA PHE A 176 -8.29 4.18 14.19
C PHE A 176 -7.55 5.36 14.83
N TRP A 177 -8.07 5.85 15.95
CA TRP A 177 -7.58 7.07 16.60
C TRP A 177 -6.15 6.96 17.12
N LYS A 178 -5.73 5.76 17.56
CA LYS A 178 -4.33 5.53 17.97
C LYS A 178 -3.35 5.63 16.79
N HIS A 179 -3.76 5.17 15.61
CA HIS A 179 -2.88 5.12 14.43
C HIS A 179 -2.81 6.47 13.69
N ILE A 180 -3.91 7.25 13.66
CA ILE A 180 -3.92 8.62 13.11
C ILE A 180 -2.91 9.53 13.80
N LEU A 181 -2.81 9.48 15.14
CA LEU A 181 -1.95 10.39 15.90
C LEU A 181 -0.47 10.24 15.52
N GLU A 182 -0.03 9.02 15.18
CA GLU A 182 1.34 8.73 14.74
C GLU A 182 1.57 9.10 13.26
N PHE A 183 0.54 8.97 12.43
CA PHE A 183 0.60 9.33 11.00
C PHE A 183 0.60 10.85 10.77
N CYS A 184 -0.21 11.61 11.53
CA CYS A 184 -0.25 13.07 11.45
C CYS A 184 1.06 13.74 11.93
N THR A 185 1.88 13.05 12.72
CA THR A 185 3.21 13.56 13.11
C THR A 185 4.27 13.40 12.02
N TRP A 186 4.04 12.57 11.01
CA TRP A 186 4.97 12.37 9.88
C TRP A 186 4.58 13.14 8.60
N ALA A 187 3.34 13.63 8.52
CA ALA A 187 2.83 14.41 7.38
C ALA A 187 2.94 15.95 7.58
N LYS A 188 3.75 16.39 8.55
CA LYS A 188 4.19 17.79 8.75
C LYS A 188 5.69 17.86 8.59
#